data_AF-A0A7X7RSC0-F1
#
_entry.id   AF-A0A7X7RSC0-F1
#
_cell.length_a   1.000
_cell.length_b   1.000
_cell.length_c   1.000
_cell.angle_alpha   90.00
_cell.angle_beta   90.00
_cell.angle_gamma   90.00
#
_symmetry.space_group_name_H-M   'P 1'
#
loop_
_entity.id
_entity.type
_entity.pdbx_description
1 polymer ?
#
loop_
_entity_poly.entity_id
_entity_poly.type
_entity_poly.pdbx_seq_one_letter_code
_entity_poly.pdbx_strand_id
1 'polypeptide(L)'
;MKNTKLSNKIFTVCNVIFMVLFVVVTLYPVLNTLAISLNKGLDAVKGGIHLIPRVFTFENYATVLKKQNLMTGALITVFRTIVGTFSSLIANAILAFIVSRKRFLFKSQLSLFWVITMYVNGGMIPIFLLYKGMNLTGTFWVYIIP
;
A
#
# COMPACT_ATOMS: atom_id res chain seq x y z
N MET A 1 -45.05 -9.10 -17.57
CA MET A 1 -44.12 -9.27 -16.41
C MET A 1 -43.28 -10.57 -16.44
N LYS A 2 -42.96 -11.16 -17.62
CA LYS A 2 -42.13 -12.40 -17.71
C LYS A 2 -40.68 -12.16 -18.17
N ASN A 3 -40.37 -11.03 -18.80
CA ASN A 3 -39.04 -10.76 -19.40
C ASN A 3 -37.97 -10.27 -18.41
N THR A 4 -38.35 -9.83 -17.19
CA THR A 4 -37.37 -9.38 -16.18
C THR A 4 -36.61 -10.55 -15.53
N LYS A 5 -37.23 -11.73 -15.40
CA LYS A 5 -36.58 -12.89 -14.75
C LYS A 5 -35.48 -13.52 -15.62
N LEU A 6 -35.65 -13.58 -16.93
CA LEU A 6 -34.66 -14.14 -17.84
C LEU A 6 -33.47 -13.19 -18.04
N SER A 7 -33.75 -11.89 -18.26
CA SER A 7 -32.72 -10.85 -18.37
C SER A 7 -31.87 -10.75 -17.11
N ASN A 8 -32.48 -10.76 -15.91
CA ASN A 8 -31.73 -10.75 -14.66
C ASN A 8 -30.85 -11.99 -14.48
N LYS A 9 -31.33 -13.20 -14.83
CA LYS A 9 -30.51 -14.42 -14.74
C LYS A 9 -29.29 -14.37 -15.66
N ILE A 10 -29.47 -13.93 -16.90
CA ILE A 10 -28.36 -13.79 -17.86
C ILE A 10 -27.35 -12.76 -17.36
N PHE A 11 -27.82 -11.60 -16.88
CA PHE A 11 -26.96 -10.57 -16.31
C PHE A 11 -26.18 -11.09 -15.09
N THR A 12 -26.83 -11.79 -14.17
CA THR A 12 -26.15 -12.40 -13.01
C THR A 12 -25.10 -13.41 -13.43
N VAL A 13 -25.40 -14.30 -14.39
CA VAL A 13 -24.43 -15.29 -14.88
C VAL A 13 -23.22 -14.62 -15.53
N CYS A 14 -23.44 -13.63 -16.41
CA CYS A 14 -22.35 -12.88 -17.02
C CYS A 14 -21.50 -12.13 -15.98
N ASN A 15 -22.13 -11.49 -15.00
CA ASN A 15 -21.43 -10.79 -13.93
C ASN A 15 -20.62 -11.75 -13.05
N VAL A 16 -21.17 -12.91 -12.70
CA VAL A 16 -20.44 -13.93 -11.95
C VAL A 16 -19.23 -14.44 -12.73
N ILE A 17 -19.39 -14.73 -14.04
CA ILE A 17 -18.26 -15.14 -14.90
C ILE A 17 -17.19 -14.04 -14.93
N PHE A 18 -17.59 -12.79 -15.11
CA PHE A 18 -16.65 -11.65 -15.10
C PHE A 18 -15.91 -11.52 -13.78
N MET A 19 -16.62 -11.60 -12.64
CA MET A 19 -16.03 -11.52 -11.31
C MET A 19 -15.07 -12.70 -11.04
N VAL A 20 -15.43 -13.92 -11.45
CA VAL A 20 -14.55 -15.10 -11.34
C VAL A 20 -13.28 -14.90 -12.17
N LEU A 21 -13.41 -14.42 -13.41
CA LEU A 21 -12.25 -14.15 -14.27
C LEU A 21 -11.36 -13.04 -13.68
N PHE A 22 -11.96 -11.98 -13.14
CA PHE A 22 -11.24 -10.91 -12.46
C PHE A 22 -10.43 -11.41 -11.25
N VAL A 23 -11.04 -12.29 -10.44
CA VAL A 23 -10.35 -12.96 -9.32
C VAL A 23 -9.20 -13.81 -9.84
N VAL A 24 -9.39 -14.61 -10.88
CA VAL A 24 -8.32 -15.45 -11.44
C VAL A 24 -7.14 -14.61 -11.94
N VAL A 25 -7.41 -13.53 -12.69
CA VAL A 25 -6.36 -12.65 -13.24
C VAL A 25 -5.58 -11.94 -12.14
N THR A 26 -6.25 -11.49 -11.08
CA THR A 26 -5.60 -10.77 -9.97
C THR A 26 -4.90 -11.70 -8.97
N LEU A 27 -5.45 -12.90 -8.75
CA LEU A 27 -4.90 -13.89 -7.81
C LEU A 27 -3.74 -14.69 -8.41
N TYR A 28 -3.75 -14.95 -9.72
CA TYR A 28 -2.70 -15.69 -10.41
C TYR A 28 -1.27 -15.15 -10.16
N PRO A 29 -0.96 -13.85 -10.30
CA PRO A 29 0.39 -13.35 -10.03
C PRO A 29 0.81 -13.52 -8.55
N VAL A 30 -0.14 -13.44 -7.62
CA VAL A 30 0.12 -13.66 -6.19
C VAL A 30 0.50 -15.12 -5.93
N LEU A 31 -0.29 -16.06 -6.46
CA LEU A 31 -0.01 -17.49 -6.33
C LEU A 31 1.30 -17.90 -7.01
N ASN A 32 1.57 -17.36 -8.20
CA ASN A 32 2.83 -17.62 -8.89
C ASN A 32 4.04 -17.12 -8.09
N THR A 33 3.95 -15.92 -7.50
CA THR A 33 5.01 -15.38 -6.64
C THR A 33 5.25 -16.27 -5.41
N LEU A 34 4.19 -16.81 -4.81
CA LEU A 34 4.28 -17.77 -3.69
C LEU A 34 4.91 -19.10 -4.12
N ALA A 35 4.54 -19.62 -5.29
CA ALA A 35 5.12 -20.85 -5.82
C ALA A 35 6.63 -20.69 -6.12
N ILE A 36 7.05 -19.52 -6.62
CA ILE A 36 8.46 -19.18 -6.85
C ILE A 36 9.22 -19.03 -5.53
N SER A 37 8.64 -18.38 -4.51
CA SER A 37 9.32 -18.16 -3.24
C SER A 37 9.61 -19.46 -2.47
N LEU A 38 8.75 -20.48 -2.65
CA LEU A 38 8.88 -21.82 -2.06
C LEU A 38 9.71 -22.80 -2.89
N ASN A 39 10.19 -22.42 -4.09
CA ASN A 39 11.01 -23.29 -4.94
C ASN A 39 12.50 -22.98 -4.80
N LYS A 40 13.38 -23.94 -5.07
CA LYS A 40 14.83 -23.73 -5.00
C LYS A 40 15.27 -22.61 -5.96
N GLY A 41 16.09 -21.67 -5.49
CA GLY A 41 16.47 -20.47 -6.27
C GLY A 41 17.05 -20.78 -7.66
N LEU A 42 17.83 -21.85 -7.80
CA LEU A 42 18.38 -22.29 -9.10
C LEU A 42 17.32 -22.88 -10.05
N ASP A 43 16.24 -23.47 -9.51
CA ASP A 43 15.12 -23.99 -10.30
C ASP A 43 14.12 -22.88 -10.66
N ALA A 44 13.97 -21.88 -9.79
CA ALA A 44 13.19 -20.67 -10.07
C ALA A 44 13.70 -19.87 -11.28
N VAL A 45 15.02 -19.78 -11.45
CA VAL A 45 15.64 -19.05 -12.57
C VAL A 45 15.43 -19.77 -13.92
N LYS A 46 15.26 -21.10 -13.92
CA LYS A 46 15.04 -21.90 -15.14
C LYS A 46 13.63 -21.74 -15.74
N GLY A 47 12.72 -21.08 -15.01
CA GLY A 47 11.35 -20.85 -15.45
C GLY A 47 10.45 -22.10 -15.39
N GLY A 48 9.17 -21.92 -15.75
CA GLY A 48 8.19 -23.01 -15.80
C GLY A 48 7.56 -23.41 -14.46
N ILE A 49 7.61 -22.52 -13.47
CA ILE A 49 6.80 -22.58 -12.24
C ILE A 49 5.60 -21.67 -12.47
N HIS A 50 4.39 -22.21 -12.32
CA HIS A 50 3.14 -21.48 -12.57
C HIS A 50 2.27 -21.35 -11.32
N LEU A 51 1.83 -22.49 -10.78
CA LEU A 51 0.91 -22.52 -9.64
C LEU A 51 1.44 -23.36 -8.47
N ILE A 52 2.32 -24.33 -8.74
CA ILE A 52 2.82 -25.29 -7.74
C ILE A 52 4.36 -25.32 -7.82
N PRO A 53 5.07 -25.28 -6.68
CA PRO A 53 6.53 -25.41 -6.66
C PRO A 53 6.94 -26.82 -7.11
N ARG A 54 8.01 -26.92 -7.90
CA ARG A 54 8.57 -28.21 -8.33
C ARG A 54 9.37 -28.90 -7.23
N VAL A 55 10.17 -28.12 -6.50
CA VAL A 55 10.95 -28.58 -5.35
C VAL A 55 10.63 -27.69 -4.16
N PHE A 56 9.91 -28.21 -3.18
CA PHE A 56 9.55 -27.46 -2.00
C PHE A 56 10.78 -27.22 -1.10
N THR A 57 11.11 -25.96 -0.82
CA THR A 57 12.20 -25.59 0.07
C THR A 57 11.94 -24.27 0.80
N PHE A 58 12.44 -24.20 2.04
CA PHE A 58 12.42 -22.98 2.86
C PHE A 58 13.78 -22.25 2.88
N GLU A 59 14.77 -22.72 2.11
CA GLU A 59 16.12 -22.14 2.07
C GLU A 59 16.12 -20.66 1.65
N ASN A 60 15.24 -20.26 0.74
CA ASN A 60 15.12 -18.87 0.30
C ASN A 60 14.71 -17.96 1.46
N TYR A 61 13.74 -18.38 2.26
CA TYR A 61 13.29 -17.64 3.44
C TYR A 61 14.39 -17.52 4.49
N ALA A 62 15.09 -18.62 4.78
CA ALA A 62 16.23 -18.60 5.69
C ALA A 62 17.35 -17.66 5.21
N THR A 63 17.59 -17.61 3.91
CA THR A 63 18.60 -16.72 3.30
C THR A 63 18.19 -15.26 3.43
N VAL A 64 16.92 -14.93 3.18
CA VAL A 64 16.37 -13.57 3.32
C VAL A 64 16.44 -13.10 4.78
N LEU A 65 16.05 -13.95 5.73
CA LEU A 65 16.06 -13.61 7.15
C LEU A 65 17.47 -13.41 7.71
N LYS A 66 18.49 -14.07 7.14
CA LYS A 66 19.90 -13.87 7.52
C LYS A 66 20.49 -12.54 7.01
N LYS A 67 19.84 -11.86 6.05
CA LYS A 67 20.33 -10.57 5.54
C LYS A 67 19.98 -9.44 6.52
N GLN A 68 20.98 -8.95 7.25
CA GLN A 68 20.81 -7.87 8.24
C GLN A 68 20.11 -6.62 7.66
N ASN A 69 20.44 -6.21 6.43
CA ASN A 69 19.81 -5.06 5.78
C ASN A 69 18.29 -5.22 5.61
N LEU A 70 17.82 -6.44 5.33
CA LEU A 70 16.39 -6.71 5.17
C LEU A 70 15.69 -6.74 6.52
N MET A 71 16.34 -7.26 7.56
CA MET A 71 15.79 -7.24 8.91
C MET A 71 15.65 -5.82 9.45
N THR A 72 16.70 -5.00 9.32
CA THR A 72 16.67 -3.58 9.73
C THR A 72 15.63 -2.80 8.93
N GLY A 73 15.55 -3.01 7.60
CA GLY A 73 14.54 -2.37 6.75
C GLY A 73 13.11 -2.77 7.07
N ALA A 74 12.88 -4.04 7.42
CA ALA A 74 11.57 -4.52 7.87
C ALA A 74 11.18 -3.88 9.20
N LEU A 75 12.11 -3.82 10.15
CA LEU A 75 11.91 -3.20 11.45
C LEU A 75 11.58 -1.70 11.32
N ILE A 76 12.34 -0.95 10.52
CA ILE A 76 12.06 0.48 10.26
C ILE A 76 10.69 0.66 9.58
N THR A 77 10.31 -0.22 8.65
CA THR A 77 8.99 -0.19 8.00
C THR A 77 7.84 -0.42 8.98
N VAL A 78 8.00 -1.35 9.92
CA VAL A 78 6.99 -1.60 10.96
C VAL A 78 6.92 -0.40 11.91
N PHE A 79 8.06 0.11 12.38
CA PHE A 79 8.06 1.26 13.28
C PHE A 79 7.49 2.52 12.63
N ARG A 80 7.85 2.83 11.37
CA ARG A 80 7.34 4.02 10.68
C ARG A 80 5.83 3.95 10.44
N THR A 81 5.29 2.76 10.16
CA THR A 81 3.84 2.60 9.92
C THR A 81 3.07 2.78 11.22
N ILE A 82 3.50 2.16 12.31
CA ILE A 82 2.84 2.31 13.61
C ILE A 82 2.91 3.76 14.09
N VAL A 83 4.13 4.32 14.20
CA VAL A 83 4.32 5.66 14.76
C VAL A 83 3.74 6.73 13.83
N GLY A 84 3.98 6.61 12.52
CA GLY A 84 3.50 7.57 11.53
C GLY A 84 1.99 7.56 11.38
N THR A 85 1.34 6.40 11.39
CA THR A 85 -0.13 6.34 11.35
C THR A 85 -0.72 6.87 12.65
N PHE A 86 -0.16 6.54 13.82
CA PHE A 86 -0.71 7.02 15.10
C PHE A 86 -0.58 8.54 15.24
N SER A 87 0.59 9.11 14.94
CA SER A 87 0.80 10.56 14.98
C SER A 87 -0.09 11.30 13.97
N SER A 88 -0.15 10.80 12.73
CA SER A 88 -0.99 11.38 11.67
C SER A 88 -2.47 11.27 12.01
N LEU A 89 -2.91 10.15 12.58
CA LEU A 89 -4.30 9.96 12.99
C LEU A 89 -4.70 10.95 14.08
N ILE A 90 -3.87 11.12 15.11
CA ILE A 90 -4.14 12.09 16.20
C ILE A 90 -4.23 13.51 15.64
N ALA A 91 -3.24 13.93 14.86
CA ALA A 91 -3.22 15.28 14.29
C ALA A 91 -4.43 15.53 13.37
N ASN A 92 -4.69 14.60 12.44
CA ASN A 92 -5.81 14.72 11.51
C ASN A 92 -7.17 14.63 12.21
N ALA A 93 -7.33 13.78 13.23
CA ALA A 93 -8.58 13.66 13.97
C ALA A 93 -8.92 14.95 14.73
N ILE A 94 -7.93 15.57 15.41
CA ILE A 94 -8.12 16.84 16.11
C ILE A 94 -8.53 17.94 15.11
N LEU A 95 -7.81 18.05 13.99
CA LEU A 95 -8.08 19.05 12.97
C LEU A 95 -9.45 18.85 12.30
N ALA A 96 -9.76 17.62 11.90
CA ALA A 96 -11.05 17.27 11.31
C ALA A 96 -12.21 17.54 12.28
N PHE A 97 -12.03 17.27 13.58
CA PHE A 97 -13.03 17.58 14.60
C PHE A 97 -13.30 19.08 14.69
N ILE A 98 -12.26 19.92 14.70
CA ILE A 98 -12.41 21.39 14.74
C ILE A 98 -13.16 21.89 13.51
N VAL A 99 -12.78 21.43 12.31
CA VAL A 99 -13.39 21.86 11.04
C VAL A 99 -14.83 21.33 10.88
N SER A 100 -15.16 20.17 11.46
CA SER A 100 -16.52 19.59 11.39
C SER A 100 -17.59 20.46 12.09
N ARG A 101 -17.19 21.36 12.99
CA ARG A 101 -18.11 22.21 13.75
C ARG A 101 -18.63 23.36 12.88
N LYS A 102 -19.94 23.34 12.60
CA LYS A 102 -20.64 24.35 11.76
C LYS A 102 -20.44 25.81 12.19
N ARG A 103 -20.20 26.06 13.49
CA ARG A 103 -20.00 27.39 14.12
C ARG A 103 -18.54 27.90 14.07
N PHE A 104 -17.61 27.16 13.48
CA PHE A 104 -16.23 27.61 13.37
C PHE A 104 -16.10 28.70 12.30
N LEU A 105 -15.65 29.90 12.72
CA LEU A 105 -15.60 31.11 11.90
C LEU A 105 -14.68 30.99 10.66
N PHE A 106 -13.59 30.21 10.76
CA PHE A 106 -12.58 30.08 9.69
C PHE A 106 -12.68 28.79 8.87
N LYS A 107 -13.80 28.05 8.94
CA LYS A 107 -13.91 26.72 8.30
C LYS A 107 -13.67 26.75 6.78
N SER A 108 -14.14 27.81 6.11
CA SER A 108 -14.06 27.92 4.64
C SER A 108 -12.62 28.22 4.21
N GLN A 109 -11.95 29.15 4.90
CA GLN A 109 -10.58 29.54 4.64
C GLN A 109 -9.61 28.39 4.94
N LEU A 110 -9.80 27.68 6.05
CA LEU A 110 -8.96 26.53 6.41
C LEU A 110 -9.14 25.37 5.41
N SER A 111 -10.38 25.10 4.99
CA SER A 111 -10.66 24.09 3.97
C SER A 111 -10.05 24.46 2.62
N LEU A 112 -10.11 25.73 2.21
CA LEU A 112 -9.50 26.20 0.97
C LEU A 112 -7.97 26.05 1.00
N PHE A 113 -7.33 26.41 2.12
CA PHE A 113 -5.89 26.24 2.30
C PHE A 113 -5.44 24.79 2.12
N TRP A 114 -6.17 23.82 2.69
CA TRP A 114 -5.89 22.39 2.53
C TRP A 114 -6.07 21.87 1.11
N VAL A 115 -7.11 22.34 0.42
CA VAL A 115 -7.30 21.98 -0.99
C VAL A 115 -6.14 22.50 -1.83
N ILE A 116 -5.64 23.72 -1.55
CA ILE A 116 -4.49 24.28 -2.26
C ILE A 116 -3.25 23.39 -2.05
N THR A 117 -2.91 22.97 -0.83
CA THR A 117 -1.72 22.13 -0.59
C THR A 117 -1.82 20.72 -1.17
N MET A 118 -3.04 20.21 -1.41
CA MET A 118 -3.24 18.92 -2.08
C MET A 118 -2.88 18.98 -3.57
N TYR A 119 -3.07 20.13 -4.22
CA TYR A 119 -2.79 20.31 -5.65
C TYR A 119 -1.47 21.04 -5.93
N VAL A 120 -1.03 21.90 -5.02
CA VAL A 120 0.19 22.70 -5.15
C VAL A 120 1.26 22.10 -4.25
N ASN A 121 2.35 21.61 -4.85
CA ASN A 121 3.50 21.05 -4.14
C ASN A 121 4.82 21.60 -4.70
N GLY A 122 5.81 21.79 -3.83
CA GLY A 122 7.13 22.31 -4.21
C GLY A 122 8.01 21.34 -5.01
N GLY A 123 7.61 20.08 -5.15
CA GLY A 123 8.38 19.05 -5.84
C GLY A 123 9.49 18.43 -5.00
N MET A 124 10.15 17.42 -5.54
CA MET A 124 11.11 16.59 -4.78
C MET A 124 12.38 17.36 -4.35
N ILE A 125 12.90 18.24 -5.22
CA ILE A 125 14.18 18.94 -4.95
C ILE A 125 14.04 19.93 -3.78
N PRO A 126 13.05 20.83 -3.76
CA PRO A 126 12.89 21.76 -2.64
C PRO A 126 12.59 21.05 -1.31
N ILE A 127 11.78 19.98 -1.34
CA ILE A 127 11.48 19.17 -0.15
C ILE A 127 12.76 18.50 0.39
N PHE A 128 13.59 17.95 -0.49
CA PHE A 128 14.87 17.36 -0.07
C PHE A 128 15.82 18.38 0.55
N LEU A 129 15.93 19.58 -0.05
CA LEU A 129 16.73 20.67 0.50
C LEU A 129 16.23 21.13 1.87
N LEU A 130 14.91 21.15 2.08
CA LEU A 130 14.29 21.46 3.37
C LEU A 130 14.71 20.43 4.44
N TYR A 131 14.57 19.12 4.17
CA TYR A 131 14.98 18.09 5.12
C TYR A 131 16.48 18.11 5.41
N LYS A 132 17.30 18.42 4.39
CA LYS A 132 18.74 18.60 4.58
C LYS A 132 19.03 19.81 5.46
N GLY A 133 18.34 20.93 5.24
CA GLY A 133 18.45 22.12 6.08
C GLY A 133 18.03 21.89 7.54
N MET A 134 17.06 21.00 7.76
CA MET A 134 16.61 20.59 9.10
C MET A 134 17.47 19.47 9.72
N ASN A 135 18.55 19.03 9.06
CA ASN A 135 19.39 17.89 9.45
C ASN A 135 18.60 16.59 9.71
N LEU A 136 17.44 16.43 9.07
CA LEU A 136 16.62 15.24 9.21
C LEU A 136 17.17 14.11 8.33
N THR A 137 17.89 14.41 7.26
CA THR A 137 18.42 13.42 6.31
C THR A 137 19.20 12.30 7.00
N GLY A 138 18.75 11.06 6.83
CA GLY A 138 19.37 9.87 7.45
C GLY A 138 18.85 9.52 8.85
N THR A 139 17.91 10.29 9.40
CA THR A 139 17.27 10.01 10.69
C THR A 139 15.88 9.39 10.51
N PHE A 140 15.40 8.69 11.55
CA PHE A 140 14.05 8.11 11.54
C PHE A 140 12.93 9.16 11.46
N TRP A 141 13.19 10.39 11.92
CA TRP A 141 12.20 11.47 11.97
C TRP A 141 11.71 11.94 10.60
N VAL A 142 12.49 11.73 9.53
CA VAL A 142 12.09 12.00 8.14
C VAL A 142 10.82 11.23 7.76
N TYR A 143 10.59 10.07 8.37
CA TYR A 143 9.41 9.27 8.06
C TYR A 143 8.15 9.71 8.82
N ILE A 144 8.29 10.55 9.86
CA ILE A 144 7.18 10.97 10.72
C ILE A 144 6.74 12.39 10.40
N ILE A 145 7.69 13.28 10.12
CA ILE A 145 7.43 14.68 9.81
C ILE A 145 7.39 14.79 8.28
N PRO A 146 6.19 14.84 7.65
CA PRO A 146 6.06 15.07 6.22
C PRO A 146 6.54 16.45 5.82
#